data_AF-A0AB40C202-F1
#
_entry.id   AF-A0AB40C202-F1
#
_cell.length_a   1.000
_cell.length_b   1.000
_cell.length_c   1.000
_cell.angle_alpha   90.00
_cell.angle_beta   90.00
_cell.angle_gamma   90.00
#
_symmetry.space_group_name_H-M   'P 1'
#
loop_
_entity.id
_entity.type
_entity.pdbx_description
1 polymer ?
#
loop_
_entity_poly.entity_id
_entity_poly.type
_entity_poly.pdbx_seq_one_letter_code
_entity_poly.pdbx_strand_id
1 'polypeptide(L)'
;MAGTVVVPMQKMQLIKGERHLFSSSDDSVVMKQIMATHAPDSREVDVRPILDIVEDILKRANPSYILMPQTQLEVVEAGTHPAEVVSMLEALAYTVHRMSSEINYKCSIGGDAHATTLALLQSLSSYTWDAKLVIVLAAFAISYGEFWLTTQLHTVNPLAKPLAHLKQLPNMLEHTDILKPRFDAINNLIEAMLEVTKCIVEFRELPSEYISHDAPEMAMALAHVPTAVYWTIRGVIASTSQIVSLVGLGHE
;
A
#
# COMPACT_ATOMS: atom_id res chain seq x y z
N MET A 1 -2.22 69.19 28.11
CA MET A 1 -3.15 69.19 26.95
C MET A 1 -2.65 68.17 25.95
N ALA A 2 -3.57 67.29 25.52
CA ALA A 2 -3.54 66.33 24.40
C ALA A 2 -2.27 65.46 24.24
N GLY A 3 -2.31 64.13 24.35
CA GLY A 3 -3.39 63.18 24.05
C GLY A 3 -2.90 62.26 22.93
N THR A 4 -2.11 61.24 23.27
CA THR A 4 -1.64 60.23 22.30
C THR A 4 -2.42 58.95 22.53
N VAL A 5 -3.26 58.61 21.56
CA VAL A 5 -4.13 57.44 21.57
C VAL A 5 -3.29 56.17 21.37
N VAL A 6 -3.61 55.14 22.16
CA VAL A 6 -2.98 53.82 22.19
C VAL A 6 -3.96 52.80 21.55
N VAL A 7 -3.53 52.16 20.44
CA VAL A 7 -3.72 50.74 20.02
C VAL A 7 -5.18 50.33 19.63
N PRO A 8 -5.43 49.49 18.58
CA PRO A 8 -4.73 48.23 18.41
C PRO A 8 -4.22 47.79 17.03
N MET A 9 -3.09 47.08 17.16
CA MET A 9 -2.50 46.16 16.22
C MET A 9 -3.32 44.87 16.21
N GLN A 10 -4.12 44.65 15.16
CA GLN A 10 -4.68 43.33 14.86
C GLN A 10 -3.77 42.63 13.86
N LYS A 11 -2.96 41.70 14.36
CA LYS A 11 -2.29 40.67 13.55
C LYS A 11 -2.91 39.32 13.90
N MET A 12 -3.83 38.88 13.05
CA MET A 12 -4.25 37.49 12.85
C MET A 12 -4.90 37.52 11.47
N GLN A 13 -4.41 36.78 10.48
CA GLN A 13 -4.74 35.37 10.35
C GLN A 13 -3.64 34.61 9.58
N LEU A 14 -3.17 33.54 10.21
CA LEU A 14 -2.88 32.30 9.49
C LEU A 14 -4.19 31.83 8.83
N ILE A 15 -4.11 31.41 7.57
CA ILE A 15 -4.44 30.05 7.10
C ILE A 15 -3.81 30.00 5.71
N LYS A 16 -2.59 29.47 5.64
CA LYS A 16 -1.97 29.09 4.37
C LYS A 16 -2.70 27.83 3.96
N GLY A 17 -3.77 28.00 3.17
CA GLY A 17 -4.52 26.91 2.59
C GLY A 17 -3.55 25.89 2.00
N GLU A 18 -3.72 24.65 2.43
CA GLU A 18 -3.04 23.51 1.84
C GLU A 18 -3.19 23.63 0.34
N ARG A 19 -2.03 23.70 -0.33
CA ARG A 19 -1.96 23.74 -1.77
C ARG A 19 -2.53 22.41 -2.25
N HIS A 20 -3.78 22.43 -2.69
CA HIS A 20 -4.36 21.37 -3.50
C HIS A 20 -3.48 21.24 -4.74
N LEU A 21 -2.59 20.25 -4.74
CA LEU A 21 -1.55 20.09 -5.75
C LEU A 21 -2.09 19.54 -7.07
N PHE A 22 -3.37 19.74 -7.44
CA PHE A 22 -3.91 19.19 -8.68
C PHE A 22 -4.99 20.09 -9.32
N SER A 23 -4.99 20.12 -10.66
CA SER A 23 -5.93 20.86 -11.49
C SER A 23 -7.31 20.20 -11.43
N SER A 24 -8.29 20.89 -10.85
CA SER A 24 -9.68 20.41 -10.65
C SER A 24 -10.38 19.80 -11.89
N SER A 25 -9.92 20.14 -13.10
CA SER A 25 -10.47 19.60 -14.35
C SER A 25 -10.12 18.13 -14.57
N ASP A 26 -8.86 17.74 -14.31
CA ASP A 26 -8.36 16.38 -14.57
C ASP A 26 -8.89 15.39 -13.53
N ASP A 27 -9.09 15.84 -12.29
CA ASP A 27 -9.68 15.05 -11.21
C ASP A 27 -11.09 14.53 -11.59
N SER A 28 -11.86 15.32 -12.33
CA SER A 28 -13.20 14.90 -12.79
C SER A 28 -13.17 13.79 -13.84
N VAL A 29 -12.13 13.76 -14.69
CA VAL A 29 -11.96 12.73 -15.73
C VAL A 29 -11.43 11.46 -15.11
N VAL A 30 -10.39 11.58 -14.27
CA VAL A 30 -9.80 10.45 -13.54
C VAL A 30 -10.84 9.78 -12.66
N MET A 31 -11.66 10.56 -11.93
CA MET A 31 -12.73 10.01 -11.11
C MET A 31 -13.77 9.25 -11.93
N LYS A 32 -14.17 9.77 -13.09
CA LYS A 32 -15.10 9.05 -13.99
C LYS A 32 -14.51 7.71 -14.46
N GLN A 33 -13.23 7.68 -14.80
CA GLN A 33 -12.54 6.45 -15.20
C GLN A 33 -12.47 5.46 -14.04
N ILE A 34 -12.11 5.90 -12.84
CA ILE A 34 -12.08 5.06 -11.64
C ILE A 34 -13.46 4.46 -11.38
N MET A 35 -14.50 5.29 -11.36
CA MET A 35 -15.87 4.83 -11.10
C MET A 35 -16.37 3.86 -12.17
N ALA A 36 -15.98 4.03 -13.43
CA ALA A 36 -16.33 3.11 -14.52
C ALA A 36 -15.76 1.69 -14.33
N THR A 37 -14.72 1.50 -13.50
CA THR A 37 -14.16 0.17 -13.20
C THR A 37 -14.91 -0.59 -12.10
N HIS A 38 -15.92 0.02 -11.47
CA HIS A 38 -16.59 -0.55 -10.32
C HIS A 38 -17.96 -1.13 -10.66
N ALA A 39 -18.06 -2.45 -10.61
CA ALA A 39 -19.27 -3.21 -10.85
C ALA A 39 -19.32 -4.37 -9.84
N PRO A 40 -19.46 -4.09 -8.53
CA PRO A 40 -19.39 -5.10 -7.50
C PRO A 40 -20.53 -6.11 -7.67
N ASP A 41 -20.21 -7.39 -7.49
CA ASP A 41 -21.26 -8.40 -7.33
C ASP A 41 -21.66 -8.49 -5.85
N SER A 42 -22.59 -9.39 -5.53
CA SER A 42 -23.03 -9.58 -4.15
C SER A 42 -22.01 -10.35 -3.29
N ARG A 43 -20.75 -10.52 -3.73
CA ARG A 43 -19.72 -11.17 -2.92
C ARG A 43 -19.18 -10.18 -1.91
N GLU A 44 -19.42 -10.49 -0.65
CA GLU A 44 -18.71 -9.82 0.43
C GLU A 44 -17.48 -10.63 0.79
N VAL A 45 -16.34 -9.95 0.84
CA VAL A 45 -15.10 -10.47 1.41
C VAL A 45 -14.94 -9.78 2.76
N ASP A 46 -14.79 -10.56 3.82
CA ASP A 46 -14.30 -10.05 5.09
C ASP A 46 -12.79 -9.84 4.96
N VAL A 47 -12.40 -8.58 4.77
CA VAL A 47 -11.03 -8.21 4.42
C VAL A 47 -10.11 -8.09 5.62
N ARG A 48 -10.65 -8.06 6.85
CA ARG A 48 -9.88 -7.77 8.07
C ARG A 48 -8.78 -8.79 8.32
N PRO A 49 -9.05 -10.12 8.28
CA PRO A 49 -8.00 -11.10 8.53
C PRO A 49 -6.87 -11.06 7.49
N ILE A 50 -7.18 -10.70 6.25
CA ILE A 50 -6.21 -10.58 5.17
C ILE A 50 -5.33 -9.34 5.40
N LEU A 51 -5.95 -8.21 5.78
CA LEU A 51 -5.24 -6.97 6.09
C LEU A 51 -4.27 -7.16 7.27
N ASP A 52 -4.65 -7.91 8.29
CA ASP A 52 -3.77 -8.21 9.44
C ASP A 52 -2.53 -9.02 9.00
N ILE A 53 -2.69 -10.00 8.10
CA ILE A 53 -1.57 -10.76 7.53
C ILE A 53 -0.67 -9.86 6.67
N VAL A 54 -1.27 -9.02 5.82
CA VAL A 54 -0.56 -8.05 4.99
C VAL A 54 0.31 -7.13 5.85
N GLU A 55 -0.28 -6.60 6.92
CA GLU A 55 0.40 -5.71 7.85
C GLU A 55 1.57 -6.41 8.56
N ASP A 56 1.39 -7.64 9.03
CA ASP A 56 2.47 -8.40 9.67
C ASP A 56 3.64 -8.63 8.70
N ILE A 57 3.36 -9.05 7.45
CA ILE A 57 4.39 -9.22 6.42
C ILE A 57 5.16 -7.92 6.18
N LEU A 58 4.44 -6.81 5.94
CA LEU A 58 5.05 -5.53 5.58
C LEU A 58 5.85 -4.93 6.74
N LYS A 59 5.41 -5.11 7.99
CA LYS A 59 6.16 -4.68 9.19
C LYS A 59 7.45 -5.47 9.39
N ARG A 60 7.41 -6.81 9.21
CA ARG A 60 8.60 -7.68 9.35
C ARG A 60 9.59 -7.53 8.21
N ALA A 61 9.10 -7.18 7.02
CA ALA A 61 9.91 -6.91 5.84
C ALA A 61 10.66 -5.57 5.89
N ASN A 62 10.62 -4.81 7.00
CA ASN A 62 11.28 -3.51 7.09
C ASN A 62 12.83 -3.64 7.02
N PRO A 63 13.51 -2.93 6.10
CA PRO A 63 14.97 -2.98 5.96
C PRO A 63 15.77 -2.57 7.19
N SER A 64 15.18 -1.84 8.14
CA SER A 64 15.81 -1.53 9.42
C SER A 64 16.25 -2.79 10.17
N TYR A 65 15.57 -3.92 9.96
CA TYR A 65 15.94 -5.23 10.51
C TYR A 65 17.18 -5.86 9.85
N ILE A 66 17.59 -5.43 8.65
CA ILE A 66 18.79 -5.97 7.97
C ILE A 66 20.08 -5.55 8.68
N LEU A 67 20.08 -4.38 9.32
CA LEU A 67 21.23 -3.82 10.03
C LEU A 67 21.37 -4.34 11.47
N MET A 68 20.41 -5.13 11.95
CA MET A 68 20.51 -5.78 13.26
C MET A 68 21.30 -7.09 13.17
N PRO A 69 22.20 -7.39 14.13
CA PRO A 69 22.85 -8.69 14.19
C PRO A 69 21.78 -9.80 14.20
N GLN A 70 21.92 -10.76 13.27
CA GLN A 70 20.97 -11.86 13.01
C GLN A 70 20.85 -12.89 14.17
N THR A 71 21.14 -12.50 15.41
CA THR A 71 21.22 -13.38 16.58
C THR A 71 19.86 -13.65 17.23
N GLN A 72 18.78 -13.00 16.78
CA GLN A 72 17.44 -13.19 17.31
C GLN A 72 16.49 -13.62 16.19
N LEU A 73 16.64 -14.86 15.73
CA LEU A 73 15.55 -15.53 15.02
C LEU A 73 14.45 -15.78 16.07
N GLU A 74 13.43 -14.91 16.11
CA GLU A 74 12.26 -15.17 16.94
C GLU A 74 11.65 -16.51 16.53
N VAL A 75 11.51 -17.42 17.51
CA VAL A 75 10.74 -18.64 17.33
C VAL A 75 9.27 -18.20 17.27
N VAL A 76 8.75 -18.06 16.06
CA VAL A 76 7.33 -17.78 15.85
C VAL A 76 6.55 -19.04 16.24
N GLU A 77 5.69 -18.93 17.26
CA GLU A 77 4.69 -19.95 17.54
C GLU A 77 3.78 -20.06 16.32
N ALA A 78 3.52 -21.29 15.86
CA ALA A 78 2.58 -21.56 14.78
C ALA A 78 1.15 -21.24 15.24
N GLY A 79 0.77 -19.97 15.18
CA GLY A 79 -0.60 -19.53 15.33
C GLY A 79 -1.43 -20.23 14.26
N THR A 80 -2.35 -21.11 14.67
CA THR A 80 -3.29 -21.72 13.74
C THR A 80 -4.34 -20.68 13.39
N HIS A 81 -4.37 -20.22 12.14
CA HIS A 81 -5.46 -19.37 11.68
C HIS A 81 -6.80 -20.11 11.79
N PRO A 82 -7.90 -19.44 12.14
CA PRO A 82 -9.23 -20.05 12.14
C PRO A 82 -9.55 -20.65 10.76
N ALA A 83 -10.26 -21.78 10.72
CA ALA A 83 -10.57 -22.50 9.48
C ALA A 83 -11.31 -21.64 8.43
N GLU A 84 -12.11 -20.68 8.89
CA GLU A 84 -12.82 -19.71 8.04
C GLU A 84 -11.85 -18.78 7.29
N VAL A 85 -10.82 -18.27 7.99
CA VAL A 85 -9.77 -17.44 7.38
C VAL A 85 -8.99 -18.24 6.34
N VAL A 86 -8.69 -19.51 6.63
CA VAL A 86 -7.99 -20.39 5.68
C VAL A 86 -8.83 -20.60 4.41
N SER A 87 -10.12 -20.90 4.54
CA SER A 87 -11.00 -21.10 3.38
C SER A 87 -11.13 -19.84 2.52
N MET A 88 -11.18 -18.67 3.15
CA MET A 88 -11.20 -17.38 2.45
C MET A 88 -9.89 -17.11 1.69
N LEU A 89 -8.74 -17.36 2.33
CA LEU A 89 -7.43 -17.24 1.69
C LEU A 89 -7.31 -18.18 0.49
N GLU A 90 -7.80 -19.42 0.60
CA GLU A 90 -7.84 -20.37 -0.52
C GLU A 90 -8.69 -19.84 -1.67
N ALA A 91 -9.86 -19.27 -1.39
CA ALA A 91 -10.74 -18.70 -2.42
C ALA A 91 -10.10 -17.50 -3.15
N LEU A 92 -9.26 -16.72 -2.45
CA LEU A 92 -8.58 -15.55 -3.01
C LEU A 92 -7.18 -15.83 -3.56
N ALA A 93 -6.57 -16.98 -3.24
CA ALA A 93 -5.18 -17.30 -3.54
C ALA A 93 -4.84 -17.10 -5.01
N TYR A 94 -5.67 -17.63 -5.92
CA TYR A 94 -5.48 -17.43 -7.36
C TYR A 94 -5.54 -15.95 -7.76
N THR A 95 -6.52 -15.21 -7.22
CA THR A 95 -6.70 -13.78 -7.51
C THR A 95 -5.48 -12.98 -7.04
N VAL A 96 -5.03 -13.21 -5.81
CA VAL A 96 -3.87 -12.54 -5.21
C VAL A 96 -2.60 -12.87 -6.01
N HIS A 97 -2.37 -14.14 -6.34
CA HIS A 97 -1.21 -14.56 -7.13
C HIS A 97 -1.19 -13.93 -8.52
N ARG A 98 -2.35 -13.91 -9.20
CA ARG A 98 -2.51 -13.25 -10.51
C ARG A 98 -2.20 -11.77 -10.43
N MET A 99 -2.72 -11.06 -9.42
CA MET A 99 -2.45 -9.63 -9.22
C MET A 99 -0.96 -9.38 -8.93
N SER A 100 -0.32 -10.22 -8.13
CA SER A 100 1.12 -10.12 -7.83
C SER A 100 1.96 -10.23 -9.11
N SER A 101 1.65 -11.24 -9.93
CA SER A 101 2.35 -11.45 -11.21
C SER A 101 2.13 -10.30 -12.19
N GLU A 102 0.91 -9.79 -12.29
CA GLU A 102 0.58 -8.67 -13.16
C GLU A 102 1.28 -7.37 -12.74
N ILE A 103 1.27 -7.05 -11.44
CA ILE A 103 1.95 -5.88 -10.86
C ILE A 103 3.45 -5.94 -11.18
N ASN A 104 4.11 -7.06 -10.88
CA ASN A 104 5.54 -7.23 -11.13
C ASN A 104 5.87 -7.11 -12.63
N TYR A 105 5.10 -7.76 -13.50
CA TYR A 105 5.31 -7.72 -14.95
C TYR A 105 5.16 -6.29 -15.51
N LYS A 106 4.07 -5.60 -15.16
CA LYS A 106 3.80 -4.22 -15.63
C LYS A 106 4.84 -3.22 -15.13
N CYS A 107 5.27 -3.36 -13.87
CA CYS A 107 6.30 -2.51 -13.29
C CYS A 107 7.69 -2.74 -13.93
N SER A 108 7.99 -3.97 -14.36
CA SER A 108 9.26 -4.32 -15.01
C SER A 108 9.40 -3.74 -16.41
N ILE A 109 8.29 -3.55 -17.12
CA ILE A 109 8.27 -2.97 -18.47
C ILE A 109 8.31 -1.44 -18.45
N GLY A 110 8.11 -0.81 -17.29
CA GLY A 110 8.01 0.65 -17.18
C GLY A 110 6.73 1.20 -17.80
N GLY A 111 5.60 0.50 -17.63
CA GLY A 111 4.30 0.92 -18.15
C GLY A 111 3.73 2.17 -17.47
N ASP A 112 2.72 2.79 -18.10
CA ASP A 112 1.98 3.91 -17.51
C ASP A 112 1.27 3.48 -16.21
N ALA A 113 1.60 4.19 -15.11
CA ALA A 113 1.10 3.86 -13.78
C ALA A 113 -0.42 4.08 -13.67
N HIS A 114 -0.96 5.06 -14.39
CA HIS A 114 -2.41 5.32 -14.41
C HIS A 114 -3.16 4.18 -15.11
N ALA A 115 -2.76 3.82 -16.34
CA ALA A 115 -3.35 2.71 -17.08
C ALA A 115 -3.21 1.37 -16.34
N THR A 116 -2.07 1.12 -15.70
CA THR A 116 -1.86 -0.08 -14.89
C THR A 116 -2.83 -0.12 -13.70
N THR A 117 -3.02 1.00 -13.01
CA THR A 117 -3.99 1.09 -11.90
C THR A 117 -5.41 0.80 -12.36
N LEU A 118 -5.84 1.41 -13.47
CA LEU A 118 -7.17 1.18 -14.03
C LEU A 118 -7.35 -0.28 -14.46
N ALA A 119 -6.33 -0.92 -15.03
CA ALA A 119 -6.38 -2.33 -15.41
C ALA A 119 -6.54 -3.27 -14.19
N LEU A 120 -5.83 -3.00 -13.09
CA LEU A 120 -5.99 -3.75 -11.84
C LEU A 120 -7.40 -3.56 -11.25
N LEU A 121 -7.87 -2.31 -11.19
CA LEU A 121 -9.23 -1.99 -10.71
C LEU A 121 -10.32 -2.66 -11.55
N GLN A 122 -10.15 -2.68 -12.87
CA GLN A 122 -11.06 -3.35 -13.80
C GLN A 122 -11.04 -4.88 -13.64
N SER A 123 -9.87 -5.46 -13.40
CA SER A 123 -9.70 -6.90 -13.18
C SER A 123 -10.30 -7.38 -11.86
N LEU A 124 -10.51 -6.46 -10.92
CA LEU A 124 -11.16 -6.67 -9.64
C LEU A 124 -12.55 -6.00 -9.59
N SER A 125 -13.17 -5.72 -10.74
CA SER A 125 -14.40 -4.91 -10.83
C SER A 125 -15.56 -5.43 -9.98
N SER A 126 -15.67 -6.75 -9.84
CA SER A 126 -16.67 -7.45 -9.03
C SER A 126 -16.49 -7.31 -7.52
N TYR A 127 -15.34 -6.85 -7.04
CA TYR A 127 -15.08 -6.68 -5.62
C TYR A 127 -15.49 -5.27 -5.13
N THR A 128 -15.82 -5.18 -3.85
CA THR A 128 -15.97 -3.90 -3.13
C THR A 128 -14.65 -3.14 -3.09
N TRP A 129 -14.70 -1.82 -2.86
CA TRP A 129 -13.51 -0.95 -2.89
C TRP A 129 -12.40 -1.36 -1.92
N ASP A 130 -12.78 -1.71 -0.70
CA ASP A 130 -11.89 -2.22 0.34
C ASP A 130 -11.29 -3.58 -0.03
N ALA A 131 -12.09 -4.51 -0.57
CA ALA A 131 -11.60 -5.80 -1.04
C ALA A 131 -10.63 -5.67 -2.21
N LYS A 132 -10.91 -4.79 -3.18
CA LYS A 132 -9.98 -4.46 -4.26
C LYS A 132 -8.62 -4.02 -3.70
N LEU A 133 -8.65 -3.11 -2.73
CA LEU A 133 -7.45 -2.55 -2.14
C LEU A 133 -6.65 -3.60 -1.36
N VAL A 134 -7.31 -4.37 -0.50
CA VAL A 134 -6.66 -5.41 0.32
C VAL A 134 -6.09 -6.53 -0.54
N ILE A 135 -6.77 -6.94 -1.62
CA ILE A 135 -6.24 -7.94 -2.57
C ILE A 135 -4.96 -7.42 -3.24
N VAL A 136 -4.94 -6.16 -3.69
CA VAL A 136 -3.76 -5.55 -4.31
C VAL A 136 -2.61 -5.41 -3.31
N LEU A 137 -2.90 -5.03 -2.06
CA LEU A 137 -1.90 -4.96 -1.00
C LEU A 137 -1.36 -6.34 -0.62
N ALA A 138 -2.18 -7.38 -0.59
CA ALA A 138 -1.72 -8.76 -0.39
C ALA A 138 -0.78 -9.22 -1.50
N ALA A 139 -1.13 -8.92 -2.75
CA ALA A 139 -0.28 -9.20 -3.90
C ALA A 139 1.08 -8.49 -3.81
N PHE A 140 1.07 -7.22 -3.38
CA PHE A 140 2.28 -6.45 -3.13
C PHE A 140 3.10 -7.02 -1.96
N ALA A 141 2.46 -7.35 -0.84
CA ALA A 141 3.11 -7.87 0.35
C ALA A 141 3.84 -9.19 0.09
N ILE A 142 3.29 -10.07 -0.76
CA ILE A 142 4.00 -11.29 -1.21
C ILE A 142 5.33 -10.92 -1.88
N SER A 143 5.28 -10.03 -2.87
CA SER A 143 6.47 -9.67 -3.66
C SER A 143 7.51 -8.93 -2.80
N TYR A 144 7.05 -7.98 -1.98
CA TYR A 144 7.88 -7.21 -1.05
C TYR A 144 8.51 -8.11 0.02
N GLY A 145 7.70 -8.98 0.63
CA GLY A 145 8.14 -9.93 1.64
C GLY A 145 9.15 -10.94 1.10
N GLU A 146 8.91 -11.52 -0.08
CA GLU A 146 9.86 -12.44 -0.72
C GLU A 146 11.20 -11.77 -1.03
N PHE A 147 11.18 -10.52 -1.49
CA PHE A 147 12.39 -9.73 -1.72
C PHE A 147 13.19 -9.60 -0.42
N TRP A 148 12.58 -9.06 0.64
CA TRP A 148 13.28 -8.82 1.89
C TRP A 148 13.64 -10.09 2.66
N LEU A 149 12.82 -11.13 2.61
CA LEU A 149 13.15 -12.44 3.19
C LEU A 149 14.39 -13.04 2.54
N THR A 150 14.50 -12.94 1.21
CA THR A 150 15.70 -13.38 0.48
C THR A 150 16.91 -12.55 0.92
N THR A 151 16.77 -11.23 1.03
CA THR A 151 17.83 -10.32 1.48
C THR A 151 18.25 -10.60 2.92
N GLN A 152 17.34 -10.88 3.84
CA GLN A 152 17.66 -11.13 5.25
C GLN A 152 18.36 -12.49 5.43
N LEU A 153 17.97 -13.52 4.67
CA LEU A 153 18.44 -14.88 4.87
C LEU A 153 19.63 -15.29 3.98
N HIS A 154 20.10 -14.43 3.06
CA HIS A 154 21.12 -14.80 2.06
C HIS A 154 22.45 -15.30 2.64
N THR A 155 22.79 -14.92 3.89
CA THR A 155 24.01 -15.33 4.59
C THR A 155 23.89 -16.66 5.31
N VAL A 156 22.67 -17.07 5.69
CA VAL A 156 22.43 -18.21 6.61
C VAL A 156 21.66 -19.35 5.96
N ASN A 157 20.81 -19.07 4.97
CA ASN A 157 19.95 -20.06 4.35
C ASN A 157 20.53 -20.53 2.99
N PRO A 158 20.80 -21.83 2.81
CA PRO A 158 21.42 -22.36 1.60
C PRO A 158 20.56 -22.21 0.34
N LEU A 159 19.24 -22.04 0.47
CA LEU A 159 18.32 -21.73 -0.63
C LEU A 159 18.28 -20.22 -0.92
N ALA A 160 18.32 -19.38 0.12
CA ALA A 160 18.29 -17.92 -0.07
C ALA A 160 19.55 -17.40 -0.77
N LYS A 161 20.72 -18.01 -0.52
CA LYS A 161 21.99 -17.61 -1.14
C LYS A 161 21.97 -17.62 -2.68
N PRO A 162 21.63 -18.73 -3.38
CA PRO A 162 21.56 -18.74 -4.84
C PRO A 162 20.44 -17.83 -5.37
N LEU A 163 19.30 -17.71 -4.67
CA LEU A 163 18.23 -16.78 -5.05
C LEU A 163 18.71 -15.32 -5.00
N ALA A 164 19.45 -14.95 -3.95
CA ALA A 164 20.04 -13.62 -3.80
C ALA A 164 21.05 -13.31 -4.92
N HIS A 165 21.86 -14.29 -5.32
CA HIS A 165 22.77 -14.13 -6.45
C HIS A 165 22.03 -13.88 -7.78
N LEU A 166 20.97 -14.64 -8.07
CA LEU A 166 20.17 -14.43 -9.30
C LEU A 166 19.43 -13.09 -9.29
N LYS A 167 19.01 -12.62 -8.11
CA LYS A 167 18.38 -11.30 -7.90
C LYS A 167 19.40 -10.16 -7.76
N GLN A 168 20.70 -10.43 -7.93
CA GLN A 168 21.80 -9.45 -7.77
C GLN A 168 21.77 -8.65 -6.45
N LEU A 169 21.24 -9.23 -5.37
CA LEU A 169 21.15 -8.58 -4.06
C LEU A 169 22.51 -8.24 -3.42
N PRO A 170 23.60 -9.01 -3.60
CA PRO A 170 24.89 -8.65 -3.01
C PRO A 170 25.40 -7.27 -3.47
N ASN A 171 25.27 -6.98 -4.77
CA ASN A 171 25.65 -5.69 -5.35
C ASN A 171 24.80 -4.55 -4.75
N MET A 172 23.52 -4.80 -4.52
CA MET A 172 22.63 -3.84 -3.86
C MET A 172 23.05 -3.54 -2.41
N LEU A 173 23.42 -4.57 -1.66
CA LEU A 173 23.78 -4.46 -0.25
C LEU A 173 25.10 -3.72 -0.05
N GLU A 174 26.04 -3.81 -1.00
CA GLU A 174 27.28 -3.03 -1.02
C GLU A 174 27.01 -1.51 -1.11
N HIS A 175 25.86 -1.10 -1.66
CA HIS A 175 25.46 0.29 -1.86
C HIS A 175 24.36 0.75 -0.87
N THR A 176 24.18 0.02 0.23
CA THR A 176 23.07 0.23 1.18
C THR A 176 22.99 1.68 1.69
N ASP A 177 24.12 2.33 1.98
CA ASP A 177 24.14 3.71 2.49
C ASP A 177 23.56 4.72 1.48
N ILE A 178 23.78 4.50 0.19
CA ILE A 178 23.26 5.36 -0.89
C ILE A 178 21.76 5.09 -1.12
N LEU A 179 21.34 3.85 -0.94
CA LEU A 179 19.97 3.40 -1.20
C LEU A 179 19.04 3.59 0.00
N LYS A 180 19.58 3.81 1.20
CA LYS A 180 18.84 4.01 2.44
C LYS A 180 17.71 5.06 2.31
N PRO A 181 17.92 6.27 1.75
CA PRO A 181 16.84 7.23 1.59
C PRO A 181 15.70 6.73 0.68
N ARG A 182 16.01 5.88 -0.31
CA ARG A 182 15.00 5.26 -1.17
C ARG A 182 14.19 4.21 -0.41
N PHE A 183 14.85 3.38 0.39
CA PHE A 183 14.18 2.41 1.24
C PHE A 183 13.28 3.08 2.29
N ASP A 184 13.77 4.14 2.93
CA ASP A 184 13.00 4.93 3.90
C ASP A 184 11.76 5.54 3.24
N ALA A 185 11.89 6.08 2.03
CA ALA A 185 10.75 6.62 1.27
C ALA A 185 9.71 5.53 0.93
N ILE A 186 10.15 4.33 0.54
CA ILE A 186 9.27 3.19 0.28
C ILE A 186 8.55 2.78 1.56
N ASN A 187 9.24 2.68 2.69
CA ASN A 187 8.64 2.30 3.97
C ASN A 187 7.58 3.32 4.43
N ASN A 188 7.89 4.61 4.36
CA ASN A 188 6.93 5.67 4.69
C ASN A 188 5.69 5.60 3.80
N LEU A 189 5.87 5.29 2.51
CA LEU A 189 4.75 5.08 1.60
C LEU A 189 3.94 3.83 1.98
N ILE A 190 4.58 2.73 2.35
CA ILE A 190 3.93 1.52 2.83
C ILE A 190 3.11 1.78 4.09
N GLU A 191 3.66 2.51 5.06
CA GLU A 191 2.95 2.92 6.26
C GLU A 191 1.70 3.74 5.92
N ALA A 192 1.85 4.77 5.07
CA ALA A 192 0.72 5.57 4.62
C ALA A 192 -0.35 4.74 3.88
N MET A 193 0.06 3.78 3.04
CA MET A 193 -0.88 2.87 2.35
C MET A 193 -1.65 2.00 3.34
N LEU A 194 -0.98 1.48 4.38
CA LEU A 194 -1.62 0.69 5.43
C LEU A 194 -2.61 1.53 6.25
N GLU A 195 -2.24 2.75 6.64
CA GLU A 195 -3.12 3.65 7.39
C GLU A 195 -4.39 4.00 6.60
N VAL A 196 -4.26 4.35 5.32
CA VAL A 196 -5.41 4.63 4.45
C VAL A 196 -6.30 3.41 4.31
N THR A 197 -5.70 2.22 4.16
CA THR A 197 -6.46 0.96 4.01
C THR A 197 -7.24 0.63 5.26
N LYS A 198 -6.62 0.73 6.44
CA LYS A 198 -7.29 0.54 7.73
C LYS A 198 -8.44 1.49 7.91
N CYS A 199 -8.23 2.77 7.62
CA CYS A 199 -9.27 3.79 7.69
C CYS A 199 -10.48 3.42 6.81
N ILE A 200 -10.25 2.98 5.56
CA ILE A 200 -11.32 2.54 4.66
C ILE A 200 -12.07 1.31 5.23
N VAL A 201 -11.35 0.33 5.78
CA VAL A 201 -11.96 -0.87 6.37
C VAL A 201 -12.76 -0.52 7.62
N GLU A 202 -12.22 0.32 8.50
CA GLU A 202 -12.91 0.79 9.71
C GLU A 202 -14.21 1.53 9.37
N PHE A 203 -14.23 2.36 8.31
CA PHE A 203 -15.45 3.01 7.82
C PHE A 203 -16.53 2.01 7.37
N ARG A 204 -16.13 0.87 6.81
CA ARG A 204 -17.05 -0.20 6.39
C ARG A 204 -17.56 -0.99 7.60
N GLU A 205 -16.76 -1.14 8.65
CA GLU A 205 -17.06 -1.89 9.86
C GLU A 205 -17.87 -1.08 10.90
N LEU A 206 -18.13 0.20 10.66
CA LEU A 206 -18.91 1.03 11.57
C LEU A 206 -20.32 0.44 11.80
N PRO A 207 -20.79 0.35 13.06
CA PRO A 207 -22.06 -0.28 13.35
C PRO A 207 -23.24 0.51 12.76
N SER A 208 -23.98 -0.13 11.85
CA SER A 208 -25.14 0.46 11.18
C SER A 208 -26.31 0.76 12.12
N GLU A 209 -26.33 0.13 13.31
CA GLU A 209 -27.32 0.36 14.37
C GLU A 209 -27.25 1.78 14.95
N TYR A 210 -26.06 2.37 14.96
CA TYR A 210 -25.81 3.70 15.58
C TYR A 210 -25.42 4.75 14.54
N ILE A 211 -24.87 4.33 13.39
CA ILE A 211 -24.39 5.21 12.34
C ILE A 211 -25.02 4.77 11.02
N SER A 212 -26.02 5.52 10.54
CA SER A 212 -26.62 5.24 9.24
C SER A 212 -25.61 5.52 8.12
N HIS A 213 -25.47 4.58 7.19
CA HIS A 213 -24.68 4.78 5.97
C HIS A 213 -25.25 5.88 5.06
N ASP A 214 -26.54 6.20 5.23
CA ASP A 214 -27.22 7.27 4.50
C ASP A 214 -27.09 8.64 5.19
N ALA A 215 -26.42 8.72 6.34
CA ALA A 215 -26.13 9.98 6.98
C ALA A 215 -25.23 10.84 6.07
N PRO A 216 -25.49 12.14 5.90
CA PRO A 216 -24.77 12.98 4.95
C PRO A 216 -23.26 13.03 5.22
N GLU A 217 -22.85 12.96 6.49
CA GLU A 217 -21.44 12.92 6.89
C GLU A 217 -20.75 11.63 6.41
N MET A 218 -21.44 10.49 6.54
CA MET A 218 -20.95 9.18 6.11
C MET A 218 -20.89 9.10 4.59
N ALA A 219 -21.93 9.57 3.90
CA ALA A 219 -21.97 9.63 2.44
C ALA A 219 -20.83 10.50 1.87
N MET A 220 -20.53 11.64 2.51
CA MET A 220 -19.39 12.48 2.14
C MET A 220 -18.05 11.76 2.35
N ALA A 221 -17.87 11.05 3.46
CA ALA A 221 -16.66 10.28 3.72
C ALA A 221 -16.48 9.14 2.69
N LEU A 222 -17.53 8.37 2.43
CA LEU A 222 -17.52 7.26 1.47
C LEU A 222 -17.28 7.72 0.03
N ALA A 223 -17.63 8.96 -0.33
CA ALA A 223 -17.33 9.53 -1.64
C ALA A 223 -15.82 9.67 -1.92
N HIS A 224 -14.98 9.71 -0.88
CA HIS A 224 -13.52 9.75 -1.02
C HIS A 224 -12.87 8.38 -1.18
N VAL A 225 -13.57 7.29 -0.85
CA VAL A 225 -13.03 5.92 -0.87
C VAL A 225 -12.49 5.53 -2.25
N PRO A 226 -13.20 5.74 -3.39
CA PRO A 226 -12.67 5.36 -4.70
C PRO A 226 -11.35 6.07 -5.03
N THR A 227 -11.24 7.35 -4.68
CA THR A 227 -10.04 8.15 -4.88
C THR A 227 -8.90 7.67 -4.00
N ALA A 228 -9.17 7.38 -2.73
CA ALA A 228 -8.18 6.85 -1.80
C ALA A 228 -7.66 5.48 -2.25
N VAL A 229 -8.54 4.57 -2.68
CA VAL A 229 -8.15 3.26 -3.25
C VAL A 229 -7.24 3.46 -4.47
N TYR A 230 -7.63 4.32 -5.40
CA TYR A 230 -6.83 4.60 -6.59
C TYR A 230 -5.41 5.08 -6.25
N TRP A 231 -5.27 6.07 -5.36
CA TRP A 231 -3.96 6.60 -4.97
C TRP A 231 -3.12 5.58 -4.20
N THR A 232 -3.76 4.75 -3.40
CA THR A 232 -3.07 3.69 -2.65
C THR A 232 -2.52 2.62 -3.61
N ILE A 233 -3.30 2.18 -4.61
CA ILE A 233 -2.82 1.25 -5.64
C ILE A 233 -1.70 1.89 -6.49
N ARG A 234 -1.79 3.19 -6.78
CA ARG A 234 -0.69 3.94 -7.42
C ARG A 234 0.58 3.92 -6.57
N GLY A 235 0.45 4.00 -5.24
CA GLY A 235 1.55 3.84 -4.30
C GLY A 235 2.18 2.44 -4.35
N VAL A 236 1.37 1.39 -4.48
CA VAL A 236 1.85 0.00 -4.68
C VAL A 236 2.66 -0.12 -5.97
N ILE A 237 2.16 0.42 -7.08
CA ILE A 237 2.85 0.41 -8.37
C ILE A 237 4.17 1.17 -8.27
N ALA A 238 4.17 2.37 -7.67
CA ALA A 238 5.38 3.16 -7.47
C ALA A 238 6.43 2.41 -6.64
N SER A 239 6.01 1.80 -5.52
CA SER A 239 6.90 1.02 -4.64
C SER A 239 7.48 -0.19 -5.36
N THR A 240 6.66 -0.92 -6.11
CA THR A 240 7.09 -2.08 -6.90
C THR A 240 8.09 -1.67 -7.97
N SER A 241 7.82 -0.61 -8.74
CA SER A 241 8.75 -0.10 -9.75
C SER A 241 10.10 0.29 -9.15
N GLN A 242 10.12 0.91 -7.97
CA GLN A 242 11.37 1.22 -7.29
C GLN A 242 12.14 -0.05 -6.91
N ILE A 243 11.47 -1.06 -6.34
CA ILE A 243 12.11 -2.33 -5.97
C ILE A 243 12.67 -3.06 -7.19
N VAL A 244 11.91 -3.09 -8.30
CA VAL A 244 12.38 -3.69 -9.55
C VAL A 244 13.57 -2.93 -10.13
N SER A 245 13.54 -1.59 -10.12
CA SER A 245 14.67 -0.77 -10.56
C SER A 245 15.92 -0.98 -9.70
N LEU A 246 15.75 -1.24 -8.41
CA LEU A 246 16.83 -1.53 -7.49
C LEU A 246 17.53 -2.85 -7.89
N VAL A 247 16.77 -3.90 -8.18
CA VAL A 247 17.31 -5.19 -8.70
C VAL A 247 18.04 -5.02 -10.04
N GLY A 248 17.55 -4.13 -10.91
CA GLY A 248 18.16 -3.86 -12.22
C GLY A 248 19.43 -3.01 -12.19
N LEU A 249 19.74 -2.34 -11.07
CA LEU A 249 20.86 -1.41 -10.97
C LEU A 249 22.25 -2.09 -10.91
N GLY A 250 22.32 -3.42 -10.79
CA GLY A 250 23.57 -4.17 -10.81
C GLY A 250 24.22 -4.30 -12.20
N HIS A 251 23.75 -3.53 -13.19
CA HIS A 251 24.14 -3.63 -14.60
C HIS A 251 24.71 -2.34 -15.21
N GLU A 252 25.00 -1.32 -14.39
CA GLU A 252 25.72 -0.09 -14.79
C GLU A 252 27.09 0.04 -14.12
#